data_AF-A0A2V2ZRY8-F1
#
_entry.id   AF-A0A2V2ZRY8-F1
#
_cell.length_a   1.000
_cell.length_b   1.000
_cell.length_c   1.000
_cell.angle_alpha   90.00
_cell.angle_beta   90.00
_cell.angle_gamma   90.00
#
_symmetry.space_group_name_H-M   'P 1'
#
loop_
_entity.id
_entity.type
_entity.pdbx_description
1 polymer ?
#
loop_
_entity_poly.entity_id
_entity_poly.type
_entity_poly.pdbx_seq_one_letter_code
_entity_poly.pdbx_strand_id
1 'polypeptide(L)'
;MTSILYTSKNEINYSFLYSFQQVYSEDHDVNILIFEIWEKGKEEHDKFSFILREMENGNDLKVVDLFPDSKKYYLGKGISRAMILHCKNLFMKRIISEGGNNNWEEARIKVWERMKSNGEVAYCESKDFYFTL
;
A
#
# COMPACT_ATOMS: atom_id res chain seq x y z
N MET A 1 9.44 -16.11 2.35
CA MET A 1 9.74 -15.71 3.75
C MET A 1 8.58 -14.88 4.24
N THR A 2 8.04 -15.18 5.41
CA THR A 2 6.87 -14.49 5.99
C THR A 2 7.34 -13.51 7.06
N SER A 3 6.83 -12.29 7.00
CA SER A 3 7.18 -11.19 7.89
C SER A 3 5.95 -10.65 8.62
N ILE A 4 6.14 -9.85 9.66
CA ILE A 4 5.06 -9.28 10.46
C ILE A 4 4.87 -7.81 10.12
N LEU A 5 3.62 -7.39 9.92
CA LEU A 5 3.19 -6.01 9.80
C LEU A 5 2.40 -5.61 11.05
N TYR A 6 2.79 -4.50 11.67
CA TYR A 6 2.07 -3.91 12.80
C TYR A 6 1.29 -2.67 12.36
N THR A 7 0.06 -2.54 12.83
CA THR A 7 -0.77 -1.35 12.60
C THR A 7 -1.57 -1.02 13.85
N SER A 8 -1.84 0.27 14.03
CA SER A 8 -2.68 0.77 15.12
C SER A 8 -3.73 1.72 14.54
N LYS A 9 -4.97 1.58 14.99
CA LYS A 9 -6.05 2.50 14.62
C LYS A 9 -7.05 2.61 15.75
N ASN A 10 -7.38 3.85 16.13
CA ASN A 10 -8.30 4.15 17.23
C ASN A 10 -7.90 3.39 18.51
N GLU A 11 -6.62 3.40 18.85
CA GLU A 11 -6.02 2.72 20.01
C GLU A 11 -6.08 1.17 19.97
N ILE A 12 -6.64 0.59 18.91
CA ILE A 12 -6.63 -0.85 18.68
C ILE A 12 -5.40 -1.22 17.85
N ASN A 13 -4.60 -2.14 18.38
CA ASN A 13 -3.43 -2.68 17.70
C ASN A 13 -3.80 -3.97 16.96
N TYR A 14 -3.31 -4.10 15.73
CA TYR A 14 -3.45 -5.29 14.91
C TYR A 14 -2.08 -5.75 14.43
N SER A 15 -1.94 -7.07 14.29
CA SER A 15 -0.76 -7.71 13.71
C SER A 15 -1.18 -8.56 12.52
N PHE A 16 -0.51 -8.38 11.39
CA PHE A 16 -0.70 -9.16 10.19
C PHE A 16 0.59 -9.87 9.82
N LEU A 17 0.45 -10.98 9.14
CA LEU A 17 1.53 -11.63 8.42
C LEU A 17 1.49 -11.14 6.98
N TYR A 18 2.66 -11.01 6.36
CA TYR A 18 2.75 -10.76 4.94
C TYR A 18 3.87 -11.55 4.30
N SER A 19 3.69 -11.88 3.03
CA SER A 19 4.75 -12.28 2.12
C SER A 19 4.69 -11.42 0.87
N PHE A 20 5.82 -11.32 0.17
CA PHE A 20 5.83 -10.69 -1.13
C PHE A 20 6.72 -11.45 -2.10
N GLN A 21 6.42 -11.26 -3.38
CA GLN A 21 7.22 -11.73 -4.49
C GLN A 21 7.44 -10.59 -5.48
N GLN A 22 8.55 -10.67 -6.21
CA GLN A 22 8.84 -9.78 -7.33
C GLN A 22 8.63 -10.56 -8.61
N VAL A 23 7.83 -10.02 -9.53
CA VAL A 23 7.54 -10.61 -10.82
C VAL A 23 7.63 -9.56 -11.92
N TYR A 24 7.99 -9.98 -13.13
CA TYR A 24 7.88 -9.12 -14.30
C TYR A 24 6.41 -9.06 -14.75
N SER A 25 5.85 -7.87 -14.90
CA SER A 25 4.51 -7.67 -15.44
C SER A 25 4.63 -7.26 -16.90
N GLU A 26 4.18 -8.12 -17.82
CA GLU A 26 4.16 -7.83 -19.26
C GLU A 26 3.24 -6.64 -19.57
N ASP A 27 2.09 -6.54 -18.89
CA ASP A 27 1.13 -5.43 -19.04
C ASP A 27 1.72 -4.05 -18.70
N HIS A 28 2.76 -4.02 -17.86
CA HIS A 28 3.41 -2.80 -17.40
C HIS A 28 4.86 -2.68 -17.88
N ASP A 29 5.36 -3.69 -18.61
CA ASP A 29 6.74 -3.84 -19.06
C ASP A 29 7.79 -3.56 -17.96
N VAL A 30 7.51 -4.03 -16.74
CA VAL A 30 8.30 -3.65 -15.56
C VAL A 30 8.15 -4.67 -14.42
N ASN A 31 9.12 -4.67 -13.50
CA ASN A 31 9.01 -5.43 -12.27
C ASN A 31 7.95 -4.83 -11.33
N ILE A 32 7.10 -5.70 -10.81
CA ILE A 32 6.13 -5.40 -9.76
C ILE A 32 6.42 -6.25 -8.53
N LEU A 33 6.10 -5.68 -7.36
CA LEU A 33 6.13 -6.34 -6.07
C LEU A 33 4.69 -6.60 -5.65
N ILE A 34 4.35 -7.87 -5.45
CA ILE A 34 3.02 -8.30 -5.05
C ILE A 34 3.08 -8.74 -3.59
N PHE A 35 2.38 -8.00 -2.72
CA PHE A 35 2.24 -8.31 -1.31
C PHE A 35 0.91 -9.00 -1.06
N GLU A 36 0.97 -10.10 -0.32
CA GLU A 36 -0.18 -10.77 0.25
C GLU A 36 -0.12 -10.59 1.77
N ILE A 37 -1.18 -10.06 2.37
CA ILE A 37 -1.24 -9.69 3.78
C ILE A 37 -2.47 -10.34 4.42
N TRP A 38 -2.31 -11.01 5.55
CA TRP A 38 -3.40 -11.73 6.21
C TRP A 38 -3.23 -11.74 7.74
N GLU A 39 -4.30 -12.05 8.45
CA GLU A 39 -4.25 -12.25 9.90
C GLU A 39 -3.85 -13.69 10.23
N LYS A 40 -3.07 -13.90 11.30
CA LYS A 40 -2.60 -15.24 11.68
C LYS A 40 -3.78 -16.18 11.94
N GLY A 41 -3.76 -17.36 11.31
CA GLY A 41 -4.84 -18.35 11.39
C GLY A 41 -5.98 -18.11 10.38
N LYS A 42 -5.82 -17.17 9.45
CA LYS A 42 -6.77 -16.88 8.35
C LYS A 42 -6.12 -16.92 6.97
N GLU A 43 -4.94 -17.54 6.87
CA GLU A 43 -4.12 -17.67 5.66
C GLU A 43 -4.94 -18.12 4.44
N GLU A 44 -5.84 -19.08 4.62
CA GLU A 44 -6.59 -19.74 3.54
C GLU A 44 -7.96 -19.11 3.25
N HIS A 45 -8.37 -18.08 4.00
CA HIS A 45 -9.75 -17.59 3.99
C HIS A 45 -9.92 -16.18 3.41
N ASP A 46 -8.90 -15.33 3.55
CA ASP A 46 -8.98 -13.91 3.19
C ASP A 46 -7.58 -13.26 3.14
N LYS A 47 -7.24 -12.53 2.07
CA LYS A 47 -5.95 -11.83 1.94
C LYS A 47 -6.13 -10.42 1.39
N PHE A 48 -5.49 -9.44 2.04
CA PHE A 48 -5.34 -8.10 1.50
C PHE A 48 -4.18 -8.10 0.50
N SER A 49 -4.42 -7.63 -0.73
CA SER A 49 -3.38 -7.53 -1.76
C SER A 49 -2.89 -6.08 -1.89
N PHE A 50 -1.58 -5.92 -2.02
CA PHE A 50 -0.95 -4.62 -2.24
C PHE A 50 0.13 -4.74 -3.30
N ILE A 51 0.02 -3.97 -4.38
CA ILE A 51 0.92 -4.09 -5.52
C ILE A 51 1.67 -2.79 -5.73
N LEU A 52 3.00 -2.90 -5.78
CA LEU A 52 3.91 -1.81 -6.10
C LEU A 52 4.58 -2.06 -7.44
N ARG A 53 4.71 -1.03 -8.26
CA ARG A 53 5.52 -1.03 -9.47
C ARG A 53 6.81 -0.26 -9.22
N GLU A 54 7.93 -0.80 -9.68
CA GLU A 54 9.18 -0.04 -9.68
C GLU A 54 9.14 1.03 -10.77
N MET A 55 9.52 2.26 -10.43
CA MET A 55 9.62 3.35 -11.41
C MET A 55 11.01 3.39 -12.03
N GLU A 56 11.09 3.80 -13.29
CA GLU A 56 12.36 3.90 -14.06
C GLU A 56 13.39 4.82 -13.40
N ASN A 57 12.95 5.77 -12.58
CA ASN A 57 13.84 6.67 -11.84
C ASN A 57 14.64 5.98 -10.72
N GLY A 58 14.37 4.70 -10.44
CA GLY A 58 15.06 3.87 -9.45
C GLY A 58 14.76 4.22 -7.98
N ASN A 59 14.07 5.33 -7.72
CA ASN A 59 13.88 5.90 -6.38
C ASN A 59 12.45 5.79 -5.86
N ASP A 60 11.49 5.58 -6.76
CA ASP A 60 10.07 5.54 -6.44
C ASP A 60 9.47 4.15 -6.68
N LEU A 61 8.53 3.78 -5.80
CA LEU A 61 7.62 2.66 -5.98
C LEU A 61 6.20 3.20 -6.10
N LYS A 62 5.52 2.89 -7.20
CA LYS A 62 4.15 3.34 -7.45
C LYS A 62 3.15 2.31 -6.95
N VAL A 63 2.18 2.73 -6.14
CA VAL A 63 1.02 1.92 -5.81
C VAL A 63 0.19 1.73 -7.08
N VAL A 64 0.12 0.48 -7.54
CA VAL A 64 -0.71 0.06 -8.67
C VAL A 64 -2.06 -0.41 -8.14
N ASP A 65 -2.04 -1.10 -7.00
CA ASP A 65 -3.23 -1.66 -6.43
C ASP A 65 -3.20 -1.65 -4.89
N LEU A 66 -4.37 -1.37 -4.32
CA LEU A 66 -4.65 -1.27 -2.91
C LEU A 66 -6.07 -1.81 -2.66
N PHE A 67 -6.31 -3.08 -3.02
CA PHE A 67 -7.62 -3.70 -2.81
C PHE A 67 -7.74 -4.29 -1.41
N PRO A 68 -8.65 -3.76 -0.55
CA PRO A 68 -9.23 -4.60 0.48
C PRO A 68 -10.05 -5.69 -0.20
N ASP A 69 -9.75 -6.95 0.08
CA ASP A 69 -10.52 -8.07 -0.46
C ASP A 69 -12.03 -7.86 -0.20
N SER A 70 -12.82 -8.36 -1.14
CA SER A 70 -14.26 -8.27 -1.31
C SER A 70 -15.10 -8.47 -0.04
N LYS A 71 -14.56 -9.13 0.99
CA LYS A 71 -15.27 -9.50 2.24
C LYS A 71 -15.29 -8.40 3.31
N LYS A 72 -14.76 -7.19 3.05
CA LYS A 72 -14.76 -6.04 3.99
C LYS A 72 -14.02 -6.26 5.32
N TYR A 73 -13.54 -7.47 5.63
CA TYR A 73 -12.96 -7.84 6.93
C TYR A 73 -11.77 -6.97 7.34
N TYR A 74 -10.93 -6.60 6.38
CA TYR A 74 -9.74 -5.78 6.58
C TYR A 74 -10.05 -4.27 6.56
N LEU A 75 -11.28 -3.87 6.23
CA LEU A 75 -11.66 -2.47 6.21
C LEU A 75 -11.49 -1.87 7.60
N GLY A 76 -10.81 -0.73 7.59
CA GLY A 76 -10.63 0.04 8.80
C GLY A 76 -9.65 -0.53 9.81
N LYS A 77 -8.79 -1.50 9.46
CA LYS A 77 -7.67 -1.94 10.32
C LYS A 77 -6.35 -1.18 10.08
N GLY A 78 -6.35 -0.22 9.15
CA GLY A 78 -5.17 0.63 8.87
C GLY A 78 -4.07 -0.03 8.05
N ILE A 79 -4.33 -1.21 7.46
CA ILE A 79 -3.36 -2.03 6.73
C ILE A 79 -2.71 -1.24 5.58
N SER A 80 -3.51 -0.53 4.79
CA SER A 80 -3.04 0.25 3.64
C SER A 80 -1.95 1.26 4.03
N ARG A 81 -2.22 2.09 5.03
CA ARG A 81 -1.25 3.07 5.56
C ARG A 81 0.00 2.36 6.10
N ALA A 82 -0.20 1.30 6.89
CA ALA A 82 0.91 0.57 7.48
C ALA A 82 1.83 -0.03 6.41
N MET A 83 1.27 -0.62 5.35
CA MET A 83 2.04 -1.17 4.23
C MET A 83 2.79 -0.10 3.45
N ILE A 84 2.16 1.05 3.17
CA ILE A 84 2.82 2.16 2.50
C ILE A 84 4.07 2.60 3.29
N LEU A 85 3.92 2.86 4.59
CA LEU A 85 5.04 3.27 5.44
C LEU A 85 6.08 2.16 5.62
N HIS A 86 5.63 0.92 5.74
CA HIS A 86 6.49 -0.25 5.85
C HIS A 86 7.35 -0.45 4.60
N CYS A 87 6.75 -0.42 3.41
CA CYS A 87 7.48 -0.56 2.15
C CYS A 87 8.46 0.59 1.90
N LYS A 88 8.10 1.83 2.29
CA LYS A 88 9.02 2.97 2.25
C LYS A 88 10.33 2.65 2.98
N ASN A 89 10.21 2.12 4.20
CA ASN A 89 11.37 1.79 5.04
C ASN A 89 12.08 0.52 4.58
N LEU A 90 11.33 -0.50 4.14
CA LEU A 90 11.89 -1.77 3.70
C LEU A 90 12.78 -1.63 2.46
N PHE A 91 12.35 -0.82 1.49
CA PHE A 91 13.09 -0.63 0.23
C PHE A 91 13.91 0.65 0.18
N MET A 92 13.78 1.53 1.19
CA MET A 92 14.41 2.86 1.19
C MET A 92 14.03 3.69 -0.04
N LYS A 93 12.81 3.51 -0.55
CA LYS A 93 12.26 4.18 -1.74
C LYS A 93 11.03 5.00 -1.33
N ARG A 94 10.74 6.08 -2.06
CA ARG A 94 9.48 6.80 -1.84
C ARG A 94 8.32 6.00 -2.40
N ILE A 95 7.21 5.96 -1.68
CA ILE A 95 5.98 5.36 -2.21
C ILE A 95 5.13 6.47 -2.81
N ILE A 96 4.71 6.29 -4.06
CA ILE A 96 3.89 7.25 -4.80
C ILE A 96 2.56 6.63 -5.22
N SER A 97 1.56 7.45 -5.45
CA SER A 97 0.28 7.04 -6.04
C SER A 97 -0.27 8.18 -6.88
N GLU A 98 -0.84 7.87 -8.05
CA GLU A 98 -1.56 8.87 -8.84
C GLU A 98 -2.65 9.55 -8.01
N GLY A 99 -2.92 10.81 -8.32
CA GLY A 99 -4.06 11.57 -7.83
C GLY A 99 -5.26 11.45 -8.77
N GLY A 100 -6.11 12.47 -8.75
CA GLY A 100 -7.22 12.59 -9.70
C GLY A 100 -8.31 11.50 -9.64
N ASN A 101 -8.96 11.29 -10.79
CA ASN A 101 -10.06 10.34 -11.01
C ASN A 101 -9.58 8.91 -11.31
N ASN A 102 -8.28 8.71 -11.52
CA ASN A 102 -7.69 7.39 -11.79
C ASN A 102 -7.58 6.55 -10.51
N ASN A 103 -7.57 7.23 -9.36
CA ASN A 103 -7.63 6.59 -8.06
C ASN A 103 -9.09 6.48 -7.62
N TRP A 104 -9.47 5.30 -7.10
CA TRP A 104 -10.80 5.14 -6.51
C TRP A 104 -10.98 6.20 -5.41
N GLU A 105 -12.02 7.01 -5.53
CA GLU A 105 -12.26 8.17 -4.66
C GLU A 105 -12.21 7.79 -3.18
N GLU A 106 -12.74 6.60 -2.83
CA GLU A 106 -12.67 6.08 -1.47
C GLU A 106 -11.24 5.84 -0.99
N ALA A 107 -10.35 5.29 -1.82
CA ALA A 107 -8.96 5.05 -1.46
C ALA A 107 -8.21 6.37 -1.31
N ARG A 108 -8.44 7.34 -2.20
CA ARG A 108 -7.91 8.71 -2.12
C ARG A 108 -8.27 9.37 -0.78
N ILE A 109 -9.55 9.36 -0.43
CA ILE A 109 -10.02 10.03 0.79
C ILE A 109 -9.59 9.25 2.05
N LYS A 110 -9.81 7.94 2.10
CA LYS A 110 -9.63 7.14 3.33
C LYS A 110 -8.16 6.85 3.65
N VAL A 111 -7.28 6.85 2.65
CA VAL A 111 -5.86 6.54 2.80
C VAL A 111 -5.02 7.78 2.58
N TRP A 112 -4.95 8.30 1.35
CA TRP A 112 -3.97 9.32 0.97
C TRP A 112 -4.21 10.69 1.62
N GLU A 113 -5.44 11.22 1.57
CA GLU A 113 -5.77 12.49 2.23
C GLU A 113 -5.61 12.40 3.76
N ARG A 114 -5.95 11.25 4.34
CA ARG A 114 -5.72 11.03 5.77
C ARG A 114 -4.23 11.01 6.12
N MET A 115 -3.41 10.29 5.35
CA MET A 115 -1.96 10.29 5.53
C MET A 115 -1.37 11.69 5.34
N LYS A 116 -1.91 12.48 4.40
CA LYS A 116 -1.51 13.87 4.17
C LYS A 116 -1.82 14.74 5.38
N SER A 117 -3.03 14.60 5.95
CA SER A 117 -3.41 15.33 7.17
C SER A 117 -2.56 14.97 8.39
N ASN A 118 -2.00 13.77 8.41
CA ASN A 118 -1.07 13.30 9.45
C ASN A 118 0.39 13.73 9.20
N GLY A 119 0.70 14.38 8.07
CA GLY A 119 2.08 14.77 7.70
C GLY A 119 2.96 13.60 7.23
N GLU A 120 2.38 12.50 6.77
CA GLU A 120 3.11 11.30 6.31
C GLU A 120 3.38 11.29 4.80
N VAL A 121 2.54 12.01 4.05
CA VAL A 121 2.65 12.16 2.60
C VAL A 121 2.42 13.62 2.23
N ALA A 122 2.94 14.02 1.07
CA ALA A 122 2.60 15.26 0.41
C ALA A 122 1.92 14.98 -0.93
N TYR A 123 1.26 16.00 -1.48
CA TYR A 123 0.59 15.95 -2.77
C TYR A 123 1.23 16.97 -3.72
N CYS A 124 1.59 16.52 -4.92
CA CYS A 124 2.17 17.35 -5.97
C CYS A 124 1.08 17.75 -6.96
N GLU A 125 0.53 18.97 -6.82
CA GLU A 125 -0.55 19.44 -7.69
C GLU A 125 -0.15 19.50 -9.17
N SER A 126 1.09 19.89 -9.47
CA SER A 126 1.58 20.03 -10.85
C SER A 126 1.75 18.70 -11.59
N LYS A 127 1.84 17.59 -10.84
CA LYS A 127 2.05 16.24 -11.39
C LYS A 127 0.94 15.25 -11.00
N ASP A 128 -0.07 15.71 -10.27
CA ASP A 128 -1.23 14.94 -9.82
C ASP A 128 -0.84 13.60 -9.16
N PHE A 129 -0.03 13.64 -8.09
CA PHE A 129 0.30 12.43 -7.31
C PHE A 129 0.59 12.70 -5.84
N TYR A 130 0.32 11.71 -4.99
CA TYR A 130 0.77 11.64 -3.61
C TYR A 130 2.13 10.96 -3.50
N PHE A 131 2.94 11.37 -2.54
CA PHE A 131 4.23 10.75 -2.24
C PHE A 131 4.57 10.79 -0.75
N THR A 132 5.19 9.73 -0.24
CA THR A 132 5.69 9.69 1.15
C THR A 132 6.81 10.69 1.39
N LEU A 133 6.74 11.39 2.52
CA LEU A 133 7.79 12.27 3.06
C LEU A 133 8.80 11.43 3.83
#